data_AF-A0A529VRS8-F1
#
_entry.id   AF-A0A529VRS8-F1
#
_cell.length_a   1.000
_cell.length_b   1.000
_cell.length_c   1.000
_cell.angle_alpha   90.00
_cell.angle_beta   90.00
_cell.angle_gamma   90.00
#
_symmetry.space_group_name_H-M   'P 1'
#
loop_
_entity.id
_entity.type
_entity.pdbx_description
1 polymer ?
#
loop_
_entity_poly.entity_id
_entity_poly.type
_entity_poly.pdbx_seq_one_letter_code
_entity_poly.pdbx_strand_id
1 'polypeptide(L)' 'MFAAMAAPVNNPEHGFCRDCLALQRSETRRCDRCGSPRLVRHAELYRLKIAHIDCDAFYAAIEKRDNP' A
#
# COMPACT_ATOMS: atom_id res chain seq x y z
N MET A 1 25.10 -1.22 -18.76
CA MET A 1 24.57 -0.16 -17.87
C MET A 1 23.45 -0.77 -17.06
N PHE A 2 23.77 -1.26 -15.86
CA PHE A 2 22.79 -1.94 -15.00
C PHE A 2 21.75 -0.91 -14.54
N ALA A 3 20.49 -1.12 -14.92
CA ALA A 3 19.38 -0.42 -14.29
C ALA A 3 19.48 -0.70 -12.78
N ALA A 4 19.66 0.34 -11.98
CA ALA A 4 19.65 0.22 -10.53
C ALA A 4 18.39 -0.55 -10.14
N MET A 5 18.57 -1.75 -9.58
CA MET A 5 17.46 -2.57 -9.07
C MET A 5 16.58 -1.68 -8.21
N ALA A 6 15.37 -1.40 -8.66
CA ALA A 6 14.41 -0.60 -7.91
C ALA A 6 14.28 -1.25 -6.54
N ALA A 7 14.62 -0.51 -5.48
CA ALA A 7 14.54 -1.00 -4.13
C ALA A 7 13.15 -1.64 -3.93
N PRO A 8 13.07 -2.84 -3.34
CA PRO A 8 11.79 -3.53 -3.18
C PRO A 8 10.83 -2.58 -2.48
N VAL A 9 9.69 -2.32 -3.13
CA VAL A 9 8.61 -1.46 -2.60
C VAL A 9 8.03 -2.01 -1.29
N ASN A 10 8.46 -3.22 -0.90
CA ASN A 10 7.97 -3.97 0.23
C ASN A 10 8.92 -4.04 1.44
N ASN A 11 9.77 -3.03 1.65
CA ASN A 11 10.67 -3.03 2.82
C ASN A 11 9.93 -2.57 4.09
N PRO A 12 9.87 -3.39 5.15
CA PRO A 12 9.16 -3.08 6.40
C PRO A 12 9.65 -1.84 7.15
N GLU A 13 10.88 -1.39 6.89
CA GLU A 13 11.46 -0.17 7.48
C GLU A 13 10.91 1.12 6.83
N HIS A 14 10.23 1.00 5.69
CA HIS A 14 9.65 2.15 5.00
C HIS A 14 8.21 2.41 5.47
N GLY A 15 7.81 3.68 5.44
CA GLY A 15 6.41 4.09 5.63
C GLY A 15 5.81 4.60 4.34
N PHE A 16 4.55 5.03 4.39
CA PHE A 16 3.97 5.88 3.35
C PHE A 16 3.14 7.02 3.94
N CYS A 17 2.95 8.08 3.14
CA CYS A 17 2.06 9.18 3.49
C CYS A 17 0.61 8.85 3.13
N ARG A 18 -0.32 8.98 4.08
CA ARG A 18 -1.75 8.73 3.82
C ARG A 18 -2.43 9.73 2.89
N ASP A 19 -1.78 10.86 2.62
CA ASP A 19 -2.38 11.92 1.79
C ASP A 19 -1.93 11.85 0.34
N CYS A 20 -0.62 11.66 0.11
CA CYS A 20 -0.05 11.64 -1.23
C CYS A 20 0.49 10.28 -1.68
N LEU A 21 0.38 9.26 -0.81
CA LEU A 21 0.83 7.88 -1.04
C LEU A 21 2.34 7.74 -1.36
N ALA A 22 3.13 8.79 -1.11
CA ALA A 22 4.57 8.74 -1.31
C ALA A 22 5.22 7.79 -0.29
N LEU A 23 6.07 6.90 -0.79
CA LEU A 23 6.97 6.07 0.02
C LEU A 23 7.88 6.97 0.86
N GLN A 24 8.06 6.63 2.14
CA GLN A 24 8.88 7.37 3.10
C GLN A 24 10.03 6.48 3.60
N ARG A 25 11.24 6.78 3.15
CA ARG A 25 12.43 5.96 3.45
C ARG A 25 13.09 6.30 4.79
N SER A 26 12.98 7.55 5.23
CA SER A 26 13.54 8.05 6.50
C SER A 26 12.50 8.10 7.61
N GLU A 27 12.91 8.03 8.88
CA GLU A 27 12.05 8.22 10.07
C GLU A 27 11.64 9.68 10.33
N THR A 28 11.46 10.47 9.27
CA THR A 28 11.01 11.86 9.38
C THR A 28 9.60 11.93 9.97
N ARG A 29 9.33 13.01 10.73
CA ARG A 29 8.00 13.28 11.32
C ARG A 29 6.98 13.84 10.33
N ARG A 30 7.43 14.23 9.13
CA ARG A 30 6.60 14.81 8.06
C ARG A 30 6.98 14.20 6.72
N CYS A 31 6.00 14.13 5.84
CA CYS A 31 6.18 13.66 4.48
C CYS A 31 7.18 14.55 3.73
N ASP A 32 8.20 13.93 3.14
CA ASP A 32 9.20 14.60 2.31
C ASP A 32 8.62 15.23 1.03
N ARG A 33 7.49 14.71 0.53
CA ARG A 33 6.83 15.17 -0.69
C ARG A 33 5.77 16.25 -0.47
N CYS A 34 4.92 16.10 0.56
CA CYS A 34 3.77 16.99 0.78
C CYS A 34 3.73 17.68 2.14
N GLY A 35 4.69 17.43 3.04
CA GLY A 35 4.74 18.05 4.38
C GLY A 35 3.69 17.55 5.39
N SER A 36 2.79 16.66 4.97
CA SER A 36 1.78 16.07 5.83
C SER A 36 2.40 15.35 7.03
N PRO A 37 1.82 15.48 8.24
CA PRO A 37 2.21 14.69 9.40
C PRO A 37 1.59 13.27 9.40
N ARG A 38 0.68 12.94 8.46
CA ARG A 38 -0.07 11.66 8.45
C ARG A 38 0.74 10.52 7.83
N LEU A 39 1.86 10.17 8.47
CA LEU A 39 2.70 9.04 8.07
C LEU A 39 2.25 7.74 8.74
N VAL A 40 2.29 6.63 7.99
CA VAL A 40 2.03 5.28 8.51
C VAL A 40 3.28 4.43 8.33
N ARG A 41 3.67 3.73 9.39
CA ARG A 41 4.73 2.73 9.41
C ARG A 41 4.21 1.51 10.16
N HIS A 42 4.46 0.34 9.60
CA HIS A 42 4.12 -0.92 10.26
C HIS A 42 5.11 -1.97 9.78
N ALA A 43 5.65 -2.79 10.68
CA ALA A 43 6.61 -3.84 10.33
C ALA A 43 6.05 -4.86 9.32
N GLU A 44 4.72 -4.92 9.21
CA GLU A 44 4.03 -5.81 8.26
C GLU A 44 3.35 -5.07 7.11
N LEU A 45 3.49 -3.74 7.01
CA LEU A 45 2.79 -2.91 6.02
C LEU A 45 2.96 -3.44 4.59
N TYR A 46 4.10 -4.06 4.34
CA TYR A 46 4.42 -4.68 3.06
C TYR A 46 4.61 -6.20 3.10
N ARG A 47 4.43 -6.83 4.27
CA ARG A 47 4.31 -8.29 4.37
C ARG A 47 2.91 -8.76 4.07
N LEU A 48 1.91 -7.93 4.40
CA LEU A 48 0.52 -8.26 4.15
C LEU A 48 0.27 -8.28 2.64
N LYS A 49 -0.06 -9.46 2.13
CA LYS A 49 -0.55 -9.64 0.76
C LYS A 49 -1.92 -8.98 0.69
N ILE A 50 -2.05 -7.93 -0.13
CA ILE A 50 -3.38 -7.50 -0.57
C ILE A 50 -3.86 -8.60 -1.52
N ALA A 51 -4.84 -9.39 -1.08
CA ALA A 51 -5.54 -10.28 -1.98
C ALA A 51 -6.25 -9.42 -3.02
N HIS A 52 -5.95 -9.65 -4.29
CA HIS A 52 -6.67 -9.01 -5.38
C HIS A 52 -8.07 -9.64 -5.40
N ILE A 53 -9.06 -8.88 -4.92
CA ILE A 53 -10.46 -9.27 -4.98
C ILE A 53 -11.09 -8.62 -6.20
N ASP A 54 -11.60 -9.44 -7.09
CA ASP A 54 -12.35 -8.98 -8.26
C ASP A 54 -13.73 -8.52 -7.76
N CYS A 55 -14.02 -7.23 -7.92
CA CYS A 55 -15.26 -6.62 -7.47
C CYS A 55 -16.48 -7.24 -8.15
N ASP A 56 -16.37 -7.61 -9.43
CA ASP A 56 -17.47 -8.16 -10.22
C ASP A 56 -17.75 -9.60 -9.80
N ALA A 57 -16.69 -10.38 -9.58
CA ALA A 57 -16.82 -11.75 -9.08
C ALA A 57 -17.43 -11.78 -7.67
N PHE A 58 -17.07 -10.83 -6.81
CA PHE A 58 -17.67 -10.71 -5.47
C PHE A 58 -19.15 -10.33 -5.56
N TYR A 59 -19.50 -9.34 -6.37
CA TYR A 59 -20.89 -8.91 -6.54
C TYR A 59 -21.76 -10.02 -7.14
N ALA A 60 -21.27 -10.70 -8.18
CA ALA A 60 -21.97 -11.82 -8.80
C ALA A 60 -22.23 -12.97 -7.82
N ALA A 61 -21.31 -13.22 -6.88
CA ALA A 61 -21.51 -14.22 -5.84
C ALA A 61 -22.62 -13.84 -4.84
N ILE A 62 -22.78 -12.54 -4.54
CA ILE A 62 -23.87 -12.02 -3.70
C ILE A 62 -25.21 -12.14 -4.44
N GLU A 63 -25.30 -11.66 -5.68
CA GLU A 63 -26.53 -11.74 -6.48
C GLU A 63 -26.99 -13.18 -6.65
N LYS A 64 -26.08 -14.10 -6.94
CA LYS A 64 -26.41 -15.53 -7.06
C LYS A 64 -26.94 -16.15 -5.75
N ARG A 65 -26.51 -15.65 -4.60
CA ARG A 65 -27.01 -16.11 -3.29
C ARG A 65 -28.39 -15.55 -3.00
N ASP A 66 -28.59 -14.27 -3.28
CA ASP A 66 -29.77 -13.53 -2.86
C ASP A 66 -30.93 -13.66 -3.87
N ASN A 67 -30.62 -13.85 -5.15
CA ASN A 67 -31.57 -14.07 -6.24
C ASN A 67 -31.04 -15.12 -7.25
N PRO A 68 -31.09 -16.41 -6.89
CA PRO A 68 -30.51 -17.50 -7.67
C PRO A 68 -31.18 -17.77 -9.03
#